data_AF-A0A9D8TSB6-F1
#
_entry.id   AF-A0A9D8TSB6-F1
#
_cell.length_a   1.000
_cell.length_b   1.000
_cell.length_c   1.000
_cell.angle_alpha   90.00
_cell.angle_beta   90.00
_cell.angle_gamma   90.00
#
_symmetry.space_group_name_H-M   'P 1'
#
loop_
_entity.id
_entity.type
_entity.pdbx_description
1 polymer ?
#
loop_
_entity_poly.entity_id
_entity_poly.type
_entity_poly.pdbx_seq_one_letter_code
_entity_poly.pdbx_strand_id
1 'polypeptide(L)'
;MAAKEFKVVIEKFADQGRCITHIDGRTVFVRFALPGEEVLISIDQPARKEARFWTGEVKEVFSPSPFRIDPLWKEAGPKAEGGGIGGADLCFVSLEGQIAWKKWVIENQLKRLGGTEEECPVERLKFDLENGGLHWRSRIDLLTNSDGRPSMRKRESHSLVPISTMPLCSSPLLEEAKKAGIWSSPLPENAPLHLAMGSGEVEGNFYIGIGGKKAAGRGTLVQQVLLDRLYSYEVDASSFWQVHVMAAQTLAKCVYELAKPFSGKLAWDLYSGSGLFTLPLGSLFEKVESVEQAPKAVKMAKKNTGGGKKFSLSCAKVEKALPSLPSAPDFVVADPARSGLGKEVCEGLAKKGVSALAYVSCNPTTFARDFRYLREEGYRLQYLRGFDLYPCTHHVEVAALIVRR
;
A
#
# COMPACT_ATOMS: atom_id res chain seq x y z
N MET A 1 -31.97 3.96 17.62
CA MET A 1 -32.13 5.44 17.60
C MET A 1 -32.02 5.91 16.16
N ALA A 2 -32.66 7.00 15.76
CA ALA A 2 -32.41 7.58 14.43
C ALA A 2 -30.96 8.09 14.36
N ALA A 3 -30.29 7.93 13.22
CA ALA A 3 -28.97 8.51 13.03
C ALA A 3 -29.08 10.04 13.12
N LYS A 4 -28.18 10.67 13.88
CA LYS A 4 -28.17 12.14 14.00
C LYS A 4 -27.56 12.73 12.74
N GLU A 5 -28.23 13.71 12.15
CA GLU A 5 -27.82 14.37 10.93
C GLU A 5 -27.47 15.83 11.18
N PHE A 6 -26.45 16.34 10.50
CA PHE A 6 -25.96 17.71 10.66
C PHE A 6 -25.57 18.29 9.30
N LYS A 7 -25.96 19.55 9.05
CA LYS A 7 -25.45 20.34 7.94
C LYS A 7 -24.16 21.03 8.38
N VAL A 8 -23.07 20.81 7.66
CA VAL A 8 -21.73 21.26 8.06
C VAL A 8 -20.91 21.71 6.84
N VAL A 9 -19.88 22.51 7.10
CA VAL A 9 -18.82 22.82 6.13
C VAL A 9 -17.57 22.03 6.50
N ILE A 10 -17.03 21.29 5.54
CA ILE A 10 -15.85 20.46 5.76
C ILE A 10 -14.59 21.32 5.75
N GLU A 11 -13.78 21.21 6.79
CA GLU A 11 -12.67 22.16 7.03
C GLU A 11 -11.39 21.74 6.32
N LYS A 12 -10.96 20.48 6.50
CA LYS A 12 -9.66 19.99 6.02
C LYS A 12 -9.59 18.49 5.91
N PHE A 13 -8.59 18.01 5.18
CA PHE A 13 -8.24 16.60 5.09
C PHE A 13 -7.85 16.02 6.46
N ALA A 14 -7.95 14.70 6.57
CA ALA A 14 -7.46 13.89 7.67
C ALA A 14 -6.86 12.58 7.14
N ASP A 15 -6.50 11.67 8.04
CA ASP A 15 -5.98 10.36 7.67
C ASP A 15 -7.09 9.40 7.19
N GLN A 16 -6.68 8.32 6.54
CA GLN A 16 -7.57 7.18 6.22
C GLN A 16 -8.83 7.54 5.43
N GLY A 17 -8.69 8.43 4.43
CA GLY A 17 -9.78 8.80 3.52
C GLY A 17 -10.90 9.61 4.16
N ARG A 18 -10.60 10.33 5.26
CA ARG A 18 -11.57 11.14 6.01
C ARG A 18 -11.20 12.61 5.97
N CYS A 19 -12.19 13.47 6.11
CA CYS A 19 -12.02 14.88 6.39
C CYS A 19 -12.48 15.21 7.82
N ILE A 20 -12.19 16.43 8.27
CA ILE A 20 -12.59 16.92 9.59
C ILE A 20 -13.56 18.10 9.43
N THR A 21 -14.56 18.11 10.31
CA THR A 21 -15.37 19.27 10.70
C THR A 21 -15.52 19.29 12.21
N HIS A 22 -16.01 20.38 12.79
CA HIS A 22 -16.38 20.45 14.20
C HIS A 22 -17.88 20.64 14.40
N ILE A 23 -18.44 19.97 15.42
CA ILE A 23 -19.83 20.11 15.85
C ILE A 23 -19.83 20.20 17.37
N ASP A 24 -20.42 21.27 17.93
CA ASP A 24 -20.48 21.52 19.37
C ASP A 24 -19.11 21.38 20.08
N GLY A 25 -18.04 21.88 19.44
CA GLY A 25 -16.67 21.79 19.95
C GLY A 25 -16.02 20.39 19.86
N ARG A 26 -16.70 19.40 19.27
CA ARG A 26 -16.15 18.05 19.04
C ARG A 26 -15.64 17.91 17.61
N THR A 27 -14.48 17.28 17.44
CA THR A 27 -13.98 16.87 16.13
C THR A 27 -14.85 15.75 15.56
N VAL A 28 -15.22 15.85 14.28
CA VAL A 28 -15.98 14.84 13.55
C VAL A 28 -15.18 14.42 12.32
N PHE A 29 -14.88 13.13 12.23
CA PHE A 29 -14.23 12.55 11.06
C PHE A 29 -15.28 12.10 10.05
N VAL A 30 -15.31 12.74 8.89
CA VAL A 30 -16.32 12.55 7.86
C VAL A 30 -15.74 11.80 6.67
N ARG A 31 -16.36 10.68 6.32
CA ARG A 31 -16.05 9.93 5.08
C ARG A 31 -16.84 10.49 3.90
N PHE A 32 -16.29 10.33 2.69
CA PHE A 32 -16.87 10.81 1.44
C PHE A 32 -17.09 12.32 1.37
N ALA A 33 -16.25 13.08 2.09
CA ALA A 33 -16.23 14.53 2.14
C ALA A 33 -14.91 15.08 1.59
N LEU A 34 -14.93 16.28 1.02
CA LEU A 34 -13.76 17.06 0.64
C LEU A 34 -13.77 18.43 1.35
N PRO A 35 -12.60 19.03 1.63
CA PRO A 35 -12.52 20.37 2.21
C PRO A 35 -13.24 21.43 1.37
N GLY A 36 -13.89 22.37 2.04
CA GLY A 36 -14.68 23.43 1.44
C GLY A 36 -16.12 23.03 1.08
N GLU A 37 -16.47 21.75 1.19
CA GLU A 37 -17.83 21.30 0.85
C GLU A 37 -18.84 21.64 1.93
N GLU A 38 -20.04 22.05 1.50
CA GLU A 38 -21.23 22.11 2.35
C GLU A 38 -22.04 20.83 2.16
N VAL A 39 -22.21 20.05 3.22
CA VAL A 39 -22.78 18.70 3.16
C VAL A 39 -23.75 18.44 4.31
N LEU A 40 -24.70 17.53 4.08
CA LEU A 40 -25.44 16.85 5.13
C LEU A 40 -24.69 15.57 5.50
N ILE A 41 -24.29 15.42 6.76
CA ILE A 41 -23.65 14.20 7.27
C ILE A 41 -24.59 13.43 8.18
N SER A 42 -24.43 12.11 8.21
CA SER A 42 -25.05 11.22 9.19
C SER A 42 -23.98 10.65 10.12
N ILE A 43 -24.17 10.76 11.43
CA ILE A 43 -23.22 10.27 12.44
C ILE A 43 -23.38 8.76 12.63
N ASP A 44 -22.27 8.01 12.59
CA ASP A 44 -22.25 6.57 12.84
C ASP A 44 -22.66 6.28 14.31
N GLN A 45 -23.51 5.28 14.56
CA GLN A 45 -24.10 5.05 15.88
C GLN A 45 -23.36 4.05 16.79
N PRO A 46 -23.48 4.20 18.13
CA PRO A 46 -23.92 5.39 18.84
C PRO A 46 -22.70 6.21 19.25
N ALA A 47 -22.65 7.45 18.78
CA ALA A 47 -21.86 8.52 19.39
C ALA A 47 -22.08 8.51 20.91
N ARG A 48 -21.19 7.85 21.66
CA ARG A 48 -21.20 7.92 23.13
C ARG A 48 -21.09 9.39 23.50
N LYS A 49 -21.88 9.84 24.47
CA LYS A 49 -21.94 11.27 24.84
C LYS A 49 -20.56 11.78 25.29
N GLU A 50 -19.72 10.86 25.78
CA GLU A 50 -18.35 11.01 26.27
C GLU A 50 -17.28 10.80 25.17
N ALA A 51 -17.67 10.50 23.94
CA ALA A 51 -16.71 10.29 22.85
C ALA A 51 -15.98 11.60 22.54
N ARG A 52 -14.64 11.54 22.58
CA ARG A 52 -13.75 12.69 22.27
C ARG A 52 -13.89 13.17 20.82
N PHE A 53 -14.34 12.29 19.93
CA PHE A 53 -14.61 12.58 18.53
C PHE A 53 -15.81 11.76 18.06
N TRP A 54 -16.45 12.20 16.98
CA TRP A 54 -17.47 11.43 16.27
C TRP A 54 -16.96 11.01 14.89
N THR A 55 -17.60 10.01 14.31
CA THR A 55 -17.43 9.65 12.91
C THR A 55 -18.77 9.81 12.20
N GLY A 56 -18.71 10.19 10.94
CA GLY A 56 -19.90 10.29 10.10
C GLY A 56 -19.58 10.07 8.63
N GLU A 57 -20.63 10.03 7.85
CA GLU A 57 -20.55 9.85 6.41
C GLU A 57 -21.45 10.89 5.71
N VAL A 58 -21.01 11.38 4.56
CA VAL A 58 -21.82 12.27 3.73
C VAL A 58 -23.08 11.53 3.25
N LYS A 59 -24.22 12.21 3.39
CA LYS A 59 -25.53 11.79 2.90
C LYS A 59 -25.98 12.62 1.69
N GLU A 60 -25.68 13.91 1.69
CA GLU A 60 -26.01 14.84 0.63
C GLU A 60 -24.94 15.92 0.51
N VAL A 61 -24.67 16.39 -0.70
CA VAL A 61 -23.70 17.45 -1.00
C VAL A 61 -24.45 18.64 -1.60
N PHE A 62 -24.36 19.81 -0.95
CA PHE A 62 -24.99 21.04 -1.42
C PHE A 62 -24.05 21.90 -2.26
N SER A 63 -22.79 21.98 -1.82
CA SER A 63 -21.73 22.73 -2.51
C SER A 63 -20.54 21.79 -2.72
N PRO A 64 -20.40 21.15 -3.90
CA PRO A 64 -19.34 20.18 -4.15
C PRO A 64 -17.98 20.85 -4.38
N SER A 65 -16.92 20.17 -3.96
CA SER A 65 -15.54 20.54 -4.30
C SER A 65 -15.31 20.41 -5.81
N PRO A 66 -14.45 21.23 -6.44
CA PRO A 66 -14.07 21.02 -7.84
C PRO A 66 -13.41 19.67 -8.10
N PHE A 67 -12.91 19.00 -7.05
CA PHE A 67 -12.34 17.67 -7.15
C PHE A 67 -13.35 16.54 -6.95
N ARG A 68 -14.63 16.81 -6.65
CA ARG A 68 -15.65 15.78 -6.51
C ARG A 68 -16.06 15.24 -7.88
N ILE A 69 -16.19 13.93 -7.96
CA ILE A 69 -16.77 13.20 -9.10
C ILE A 69 -17.77 12.17 -8.58
N ASP A 70 -18.59 11.61 -9.47
CA ASP A 70 -19.35 10.40 -9.16
C ASP A 70 -18.38 9.25 -8.80
N PRO A 71 -18.72 8.41 -7.81
CA PRO A 71 -17.88 7.29 -7.42
C PRO A 71 -17.51 6.40 -8.63
N LEU A 72 -16.21 6.28 -8.90
CA LEU A 72 -15.67 5.37 -9.94
C LEU A 72 -16.07 3.91 -9.70
N TRP A 73 -16.46 3.60 -8.46
CA TRP A 73 -17.06 2.32 -8.09
C TRP A 73 -18.20 2.55 -7.08
N LYS A 74 -19.44 2.52 -7.58
CA LYS A 74 -20.66 2.85 -6.81
C LYS A 74 -20.80 2.03 -5.53
N GLU A 75 -20.53 0.73 -5.58
CA GLU A 75 -20.64 -0.17 -4.42
C GLU A 75 -19.64 0.18 -3.31
N ALA A 76 -18.51 0.82 -3.65
CA ALA A 76 -17.53 1.33 -2.69
C ALA A 76 -17.81 2.78 -2.27
N GLY A 77 -18.78 3.47 -2.89
CA GLY A 77 -19.17 4.84 -2.58
C GLY A 77 -19.89 5.01 -1.22
N PRO A 78 -20.54 6.17 -1.02
CA PRO A 78 -21.34 6.44 0.18
C PRO A 78 -22.49 5.44 0.38
N LYS A 79 -22.81 5.12 1.63
CA LYS A 79 -23.95 4.28 2.04
C LYS A 79 -25.27 4.88 1.56
N ALA A 80 -25.39 6.22 1.56
CA ALA A 80 -26.58 6.93 1.10
C ALA A 80 -26.86 6.68 -0.40
N GLU A 81 -25.85 6.33 -1.18
CA GLU A 81 -25.94 6.05 -2.62
C GLU A 81 -26.00 4.54 -2.91
N GLY A 82 -26.25 3.69 -1.89
CA GLY A 82 -26.25 2.24 -2.03
C GLY A 82 -24.87 1.58 -1.98
N GLY A 83 -23.82 2.36 -1.71
CA GLY A 83 -22.46 1.87 -1.49
C GLY A 83 -22.25 1.28 -0.10
N GLY A 84 -21.00 1.27 0.34
CA GLY A 84 -20.63 0.75 1.66
C GLY A 84 -19.53 -0.30 1.67
N ILE A 85 -19.05 -0.77 0.52
CA ILE A 85 -17.92 -1.70 0.43
C ILE A 85 -16.61 -0.96 0.75
N GLY A 86 -15.68 -1.64 1.43
CA GLY A 86 -14.35 -1.09 1.70
C GLY A 86 -13.40 -1.19 0.49
N GLY A 87 -12.25 -0.50 0.56
CA GLY A 87 -11.16 -0.73 -0.40
C GLY A 87 -11.05 0.26 -1.56
N ALA A 88 -11.95 1.24 -1.66
CA ALA A 88 -11.85 2.39 -2.58
C ALA A 88 -12.43 3.67 -1.93
N ASP A 89 -11.83 4.13 -0.84
CA ASP A 89 -12.35 5.23 -0.02
C ASP A 89 -12.15 6.64 -0.60
N LEU A 90 -11.42 6.76 -1.72
CA LEU A 90 -11.31 7.99 -2.51
C LEU A 90 -11.93 7.84 -3.92
N CYS A 91 -12.81 6.85 -4.14
CA CYS A 91 -13.43 6.62 -5.46
C CYS A 91 -14.30 7.79 -5.96
N PHE A 92 -14.73 8.70 -5.08
CA PHE A 92 -15.53 9.89 -5.36
C PHE A 92 -14.69 11.15 -5.61
N VAL A 93 -13.35 11.02 -5.61
CA VAL A 93 -12.41 12.12 -5.78
C VAL A 93 -11.74 11.97 -7.13
N SER A 94 -11.69 13.07 -7.90
CA SER A 94 -10.96 13.16 -9.15
C SER A 94 -9.51 12.72 -8.99
N LEU A 95 -8.91 12.27 -10.08
CA LEU A 95 -7.53 11.83 -10.10
C LEU A 95 -6.54 12.89 -9.57
N GLU A 96 -6.74 14.15 -9.95
CA GLU A 96 -5.96 15.29 -9.47
C GLU A 96 -6.19 15.55 -7.96
N GLY A 97 -7.45 15.54 -7.51
CA GLY A 97 -7.78 15.73 -6.10
C GLY A 97 -7.19 14.65 -5.19
N GLN A 98 -7.09 13.41 -5.66
CA GLN A 98 -6.43 12.32 -4.93
C GLN A 98 -4.93 12.59 -4.74
N ILE A 99 -4.25 13.21 -5.72
CA ILE A 99 -2.83 13.60 -5.60
C ILE A 99 -2.68 14.72 -4.58
N ALA A 100 -3.53 15.75 -4.64
CA ALA A 100 -3.54 16.83 -3.65
C ALA A 100 -3.74 16.29 -2.22
N TRP A 101 -4.67 15.34 -2.05
CA TRP A 101 -4.91 14.65 -0.78
C TRP A 101 -3.65 13.92 -0.28
N LYS A 102 -3.06 13.07 -1.12
CA LYS A 102 -1.91 12.24 -0.75
C LYS A 102 -0.69 13.09 -0.41
N LYS A 103 -0.45 14.16 -1.18
CA LYS A 103 0.59 15.17 -0.91
C LYS A 103 0.39 15.78 0.47
N TRP A 104 -0.82 16.30 0.74
CA TRP A 104 -1.15 16.91 2.03
C TRP A 104 -0.93 15.95 3.20
N VAL A 105 -1.34 14.68 3.07
CA VAL A 105 -1.13 13.67 4.12
C VAL A 105 0.35 13.50 4.43
N ILE A 106 1.21 13.36 3.42
CA ILE A 106 2.66 13.15 3.66
C ILE A 106 3.28 14.37 4.34
N GLU A 107 3.04 15.56 3.79
CA GLU A 107 3.63 16.81 4.27
C GLU A 107 3.15 17.16 5.69
N ASN A 108 1.86 16.97 5.97
CA ASN A 108 1.31 17.19 7.30
C ASN A 108 1.90 16.22 8.33
N GLN A 109 2.11 14.94 7.99
CA GLN A 109 2.75 13.99 8.92
C GLN A 109 4.23 14.31 9.14
N LEU A 110 4.96 14.71 8.10
CA LEU A 110 6.35 15.17 8.22
C LEU A 110 6.46 16.40 9.13
N LYS A 111 5.57 17.38 8.99
CA LYS A 111 5.53 18.56 9.85
C LYS A 111 5.25 18.19 11.30
N ARG A 112 4.21 17.39 11.55
CA ARG A 112 3.73 17.07 12.91
C ARG A 112 4.60 16.07 13.66
N LEU A 113 5.12 15.06 12.96
CA LEU A 113 5.82 13.92 13.58
C LEU A 113 7.30 13.88 13.19
N GLY A 114 7.63 14.18 11.93
CA GLY A 114 9.01 14.21 11.41
C GLY A 114 9.81 15.44 11.86
N GLY A 115 9.11 16.49 12.30
CA GLY A 115 9.69 17.78 12.68
C GLY A 115 10.32 18.53 11.51
N THR A 116 9.85 18.32 10.28
CA THR A 116 10.36 18.97 9.07
C THR A 116 9.21 19.37 8.15
N GLU A 117 9.41 20.40 7.31
CA GLU A 117 8.40 20.90 6.37
C GLU A 117 8.82 20.62 4.91
N GLU A 118 9.43 19.45 4.67
CA GLU A 118 9.85 19.02 3.34
C GLU A 118 8.64 18.84 2.42
N GLU A 119 8.74 19.38 1.21
CA GLU A 119 7.74 19.13 0.17
C GLU A 119 7.87 17.71 -0.38
N CYS A 120 6.73 17.06 -0.63
CA CYS A 120 6.69 15.72 -1.18
C CYS A 120 5.89 15.71 -2.49
N PRO A 121 6.56 15.79 -3.65
CA PRO A 121 5.92 15.54 -4.93
C PRO A 121 5.33 14.14 -4.93
N VAL A 122 4.04 14.01 -5.29
CA VAL A 122 3.36 12.72 -5.45
C VAL A 122 3.15 12.47 -6.92
N GLU A 123 3.71 11.37 -7.41
CA GLU A 123 3.66 10.97 -8.82
C GLU A 123 2.57 9.91 -9.03
N ARG A 124 1.73 10.12 -10.04
CA ARG A 124 0.84 9.08 -10.57
C ARG A 124 1.46 8.44 -11.80
N LEU A 125 1.32 7.13 -11.93
CA LEU A 125 1.85 6.42 -13.08
C LEU A 125 1.03 6.69 -14.34
N LYS A 126 1.69 6.71 -15.49
CA LYS A 126 1.05 6.80 -16.81
C LYS A 126 -0.04 5.73 -16.99
N PHE A 127 0.25 4.50 -16.54
CA PHE A 127 -0.69 3.38 -16.54
C PHE A 127 -2.02 3.76 -15.86
N ASP A 128 -1.98 4.39 -14.69
CA ASP A 128 -3.18 4.76 -13.95
C ASP A 128 -3.96 5.88 -14.63
N LEU A 129 -3.27 6.83 -15.26
CA LEU A 129 -3.92 7.88 -16.05
C LEU A 129 -4.65 7.29 -17.26
N GLU A 130 -4.00 6.39 -17.99
CA GLU A 130 -4.58 5.69 -19.15
C GLU A 130 -5.77 4.79 -18.78
N ASN A 131 -5.81 4.29 -17.54
CA ASN A 131 -6.88 3.43 -17.03
C ASN A 131 -7.85 4.16 -16.08
N GLY A 132 -7.81 5.50 -16.00
CA GLY A 132 -8.73 6.27 -15.16
C GLY A 132 -8.64 5.97 -13.65
N GLY A 133 -7.50 5.48 -13.16
CA GLY A 133 -7.29 5.05 -11.77
C GLY A 133 -7.87 3.66 -11.43
N LEU A 134 -8.22 2.86 -12.45
CA LEU A 134 -8.77 1.52 -12.32
C LEU A 134 -7.77 0.45 -12.82
N HIS A 135 -8.14 -0.83 -12.69
CA HIS A 135 -7.40 -1.97 -13.27
C HIS A 135 -5.94 -2.17 -12.83
N TRP A 136 -5.53 -1.56 -11.72
CA TRP A 136 -4.15 -1.64 -11.26
C TRP A 136 -3.85 -2.85 -10.37
N ARG A 137 -4.85 -3.45 -9.70
CA ARG A 137 -4.66 -4.58 -8.78
C ARG A 137 -4.40 -5.90 -9.52
N SER A 138 -3.18 -6.41 -9.42
CA SER A 138 -2.78 -7.75 -9.84
C SER A 138 -3.19 -8.85 -8.86
N ARG A 139 -3.70 -8.49 -7.67
CA ARG A 139 -4.14 -9.43 -6.63
C ARG A 139 -5.37 -8.92 -5.91
N ILE A 140 -6.35 -9.80 -5.70
CA ILE A 140 -7.57 -9.47 -4.97
C ILE A 140 -7.95 -10.62 -4.02
N ASP A 141 -8.45 -10.23 -2.85
CA ASP A 141 -8.99 -11.12 -1.82
C ASP A 141 -10.48 -10.81 -1.63
N LEU A 142 -11.29 -11.85 -1.78
CA LEU A 142 -12.75 -11.81 -1.64
C LEU A 142 -13.22 -12.93 -0.70
N LEU A 143 -14.49 -12.90 -0.35
CA LEU A 143 -15.20 -14.00 0.33
C LEU A 143 -16.38 -14.42 -0.52
N THR A 144 -16.77 -15.68 -0.50
CA THR A 144 -18.07 -16.11 -1.02
C THR A 144 -19.14 -15.97 0.07
N ASN A 145 -20.35 -15.56 -0.29
CA ASN A 145 -21.48 -15.55 0.65
C ASN A 145 -22.12 -16.96 0.78
N SER A 146 -23.26 -17.05 1.48
CA SER A 146 -24.05 -18.27 1.62
C SER A 146 -24.64 -18.80 0.30
N ASP A 147 -24.72 -17.97 -0.74
CA ASP A 147 -25.18 -18.37 -2.08
C ASP A 147 -24.01 -18.73 -3.01
N GLY A 148 -22.79 -18.81 -2.47
CA GLY A 148 -21.58 -19.07 -3.24
C GLY A 148 -21.14 -17.92 -4.15
N ARG A 149 -21.64 -16.69 -3.96
CA ARG A 149 -21.29 -15.52 -4.79
C ARG A 149 -20.08 -14.76 -4.24
N PRO A 150 -19.11 -14.35 -5.09
CA PRO A 150 -18.05 -13.45 -4.68
C PRO A 150 -18.60 -12.17 -4.05
N SER A 151 -18.05 -11.81 -2.91
CA SER A 151 -18.58 -10.78 -2.02
C SER A 151 -17.46 -10.07 -1.26
N MET A 152 -17.77 -8.85 -0.83
CA MET A 152 -16.91 -8.06 0.05
C MET A 152 -17.64 -7.63 1.32
N ARG A 153 -16.88 -7.38 2.39
CA ARG A 153 -17.46 -6.88 3.64
C ARG A 153 -17.90 -5.43 3.48
N LYS A 154 -19.07 -5.10 4.02
CA LYS A 154 -19.43 -3.70 4.31
C LYS A 154 -18.41 -3.11 5.28
N ARG A 155 -18.07 -1.83 5.10
CA ARG A 155 -17.21 -1.08 6.01
C ARG A 155 -17.74 -1.20 7.44
N GLU A 156 -16.85 -1.51 8.37
CA GLU A 156 -17.14 -1.63 9.81
C GLU A 156 -18.25 -2.64 10.14
N SER A 157 -18.42 -3.66 9.30
CA SER A 157 -19.43 -4.71 9.48
C SER A 157 -18.93 -6.08 9.03
N HIS A 158 -19.56 -7.13 9.55
CA HIS A 158 -19.35 -8.50 9.08
C HIS A 158 -20.27 -8.88 7.91
N SER A 159 -21.23 -8.02 7.55
CA SER A 159 -22.14 -8.26 6.43
C SER A 159 -21.41 -8.29 5.11
N LEU A 160 -21.72 -9.29 4.29
CA LEU A 160 -21.21 -9.44 2.94
C LEU A 160 -22.16 -8.79 1.93
N VAL A 161 -21.57 -8.13 0.93
CA VAL A 161 -22.27 -7.60 -0.25
C VAL A 161 -21.75 -8.36 -1.46
N PRO A 162 -22.61 -9.07 -2.21
CA PRO A 162 -22.19 -9.73 -3.43
C PRO A 162 -21.79 -8.69 -4.47
N ILE A 163 -20.71 -8.98 -5.20
CA ILE A 163 -20.22 -8.16 -6.31
C ILE A 163 -20.16 -9.00 -7.58
N SER A 164 -20.45 -8.38 -8.72
CA SER A 164 -20.37 -9.01 -10.04
C SER A 164 -19.06 -8.73 -10.76
N THR A 165 -18.28 -7.78 -10.25
CA THR A 165 -16.95 -7.40 -10.76
C THR A 165 -16.16 -6.65 -9.70
N MET A 166 -14.87 -6.42 -9.96
CA MET A 166 -13.96 -5.63 -9.14
C MET A 166 -13.22 -4.62 -10.03
N PRO A 167 -13.66 -3.35 -10.15
CA PRO A 167 -13.09 -2.39 -11.08
C PRO A 167 -11.60 -2.08 -10.88
N LEU A 168 -11.10 -2.21 -9.65
CA LEU A 168 -9.68 -2.04 -9.37
C LEU A 168 -8.82 -3.24 -9.81
N CYS A 169 -9.43 -4.41 -10.04
CA CYS A 169 -8.73 -5.61 -10.49
C CYS A 169 -8.27 -5.45 -11.94
N SER A 170 -7.06 -5.92 -12.24
CA SER A 170 -6.49 -5.82 -13.58
C SER A 170 -7.34 -6.57 -14.59
N SER A 171 -7.47 -5.99 -15.78
CA SER A 171 -8.29 -6.56 -16.87
C SER A 171 -7.88 -8.01 -17.19
N PRO A 172 -6.58 -8.36 -17.31
CA PRO A 172 -6.17 -9.74 -17.54
C PRO A 172 -6.63 -10.70 -16.43
N LEU A 173 -6.60 -10.28 -15.16
CA LEU A 173 -7.04 -11.13 -14.06
C LEU A 173 -8.57 -11.28 -14.03
N LEU A 174 -9.31 -10.23 -14.35
CA LEU A 174 -10.77 -10.29 -14.52
C LEU A 174 -11.17 -11.24 -15.65
N GLU A 175 -10.43 -11.26 -16.75
CA GLU A 175 -10.66 -12.19 -17.87
C GLU A 175 -10.44 -13.64 -17.46
N GLU A 176 -9.33 -13.95 -16.78
CA GLU A 176 -9.09 -15.31 -16.27
C GLU A 176 -10.13 -15.72 -15.22
N ALA A 177 -10.55 -14.81 -14.34
CA ALA A 177 -11.63 -15.05 -13.40
C ALA A 177 -12.96 -15.36 -14.10
N LYS A 178 -13.27 -14.64 -15.18
CA LYS A 178 -14.46 -14.88 -16.01
C LYS A 178 -14.41 -16.26 -16.68
N LYS A 179 -13.27 -16.62 -17.30
CA LYS A 179 -13.06 -17.94 -17.93
C LYS A 179 -13.23 -19.09 -16.92
N ALA A 180 -12.78 -18.87 -15.68
CA ALA A 180 -12.92 -19.83 -14.59
C ALA A 180 -14.32 -19.84 -13.93
N GLY A 181 -15.29 -19.07 -14.43
CA GLY A 181 -16.66 -19.05 -13.93
C GLY A 181 -16.86 -18.36 -12.58
N ILE A 182 -15.87 -17.57 -12.11
CA ILE A 182 -15.89 -16.97 -10.77
C ILE A 182 -17.10 -16.06 -10.55
N TRP A 183 -17.53 -15.36 -11.59
CA TRP A 183 -18.64 -14.41 -11.52
C TRP A 183 -19.99 -15.01 -11.93
N SER A 184 -20.01 -16.21 -12.51
CA SER A 184 -21.20 -16.80 -13.17
C SER A 184 -21.68 -18.10 -12.54
N SER A 185 -20.87 -18.75 -11.72
CA SER A 185 -21.16 -20.07 -11.15
C SER A 185 -21.11 -20.02 -9.62
N PRO A 186 -21.99 -20.75 -8.91
CA PRO A 186 -21.90 -20.89 -7.46
C PRO A 186 -20.56 -21.50 -7.05
N LEU A 187 -19.88 -20.86 -6.10
CA LEU A 187 -18.65 -21.33 -5.49
C LEU A 187 -18.94 -21.96 -4.12
N PRO A 188 -18.00 -22.70 -3.50
CA PRO A 188 -18.12 -23.13 -2.11
C PRO A 188 -18.51 -21.96 -1.20
N GLU A 189 -19.51 -22.18 -0.34
CA GLU A 189 -20.06 -21.16 0.55
C GLU A 189 -19.05 -20.70 1.60
N ASN A 190 -19.10 -19.41 1.97
CA ASN A 190 -18.31 -18.82 3.06
C ASN A 190 -16.79 -19.09 2.95
N ALA A 191 -16.28 -19.24 1.72
CA ALA A 191 -14.90 -19.58 1.43
C ALA A 191 -14.08 -18.33 1.09
N PRO A 192 -12.80 -18.27 1.53
CA PRO A 192 -11.86 -17.29 1.00
C PRO A 192 -11.61 -17.54 -0.48
N LEU A 193 -11.57 -16.44 -1.23
CA LEU A 193 -11.32 -16.42 -2.66
C LEU A 193 -10.11 -15.51 -2.92
N HIS A 194 -9.00 -16.09 -3.35
CA HIS A 194 -7.75 -15.37 -3.63
C HIS A 194 -7.41 -15.46 -5.11
N LEU A 195 -7.29 -14.32 -5.78
CA LEU A 195 -6.92 -14.24 -7.19
C LEU A 195 -5.63 -13.44 -7.32
N ALA A 196 -4.71 -13.94 -8.14
CA ALA A 196 -3.44 -13.26 -8.38
C ALA A 196 -2.98 -13.45 -9.84
N MET A 197 -2.27 -12.45 -10.36
CA MET A 197 -1.72 -12.43 -11.71
C MET A 197 -0.21 -12.17 -11.66
N GLY A 198 0.53 -12.94 -12.44
CA GLY A 198 1.93 -12.72 -12.72
C GLY A 198 2.15 -11.56 -13.70
N SER A 199 3.40 -11.22 -13.99
CA SER A 199 3.73 -10.34 -15.11
C SER A 199 4.59 -11.07 -16.14
N GLY A 200 4.69 -10.48 -17.33
CA GLY A 200 5.34 -11.10 -18.49
C GLY A 200 4.46 -12.11 -19.23
N GLU A 201 4.92 -12.50 -20.42
CA GLU A 201 4.23 -13.44 -21.31
C GLU A 201 4.53 -14.89 -20.93
N VAL A 202 3.86 -15.37 -19.88
CA VAL A 202 3.96 -16.76 -19.42
C VAL A 202 2.58 -17.40 -19.44
N GLU A 203 2.44 -18.52 -20.14
CA GLU A 203 1.17 -19.22 -20.28
C GLU A 203 0.61 -19.66 -18.91
N GLY A 204 -0.64 -19.30 -18.61
CA GLY A 204 -1.30 -19.64 -17.35
C GLY A 204 -0.66 -18.98 -16.11
N ASN A 205 -0.02 -17.83 -16.27
CA ASN A 205 0.63 -17.08 -15.18
C ASN A 205 -0.36 -16.32 -14.28
N PHE A 206 -1.39 -17.03 -13.81
CA PHE A 206 -2.38 -16.55 -12.86
C PHE A 206 -2.63 -17.63 -11.79
N TYR A 207 -3.35 -17.25 -10.74
CA TYR A 207 -3.76 -18.14 -9.67
C TYR A 207 -5.20 -17.81 -9.27
N ILE A 208 -6.00 -18.85 -9.11
CA ILE A 208 -7.32 -18.77 -8.48
C ILE A 208 -7.33 -19.79 -7.36
N GLY A 209 -7.46 -19.31 -6.12
CA GLY A 209 -7.55 -20.09 -4.91
C GLY A 209 -8.93 -19.97 -4.29
N ILE A 210 -9.55 -21.09 -3.95
CA ILE A 210 -10.88 -21.18 -3.34
C ILE A 210 -10.77 -22.08 -2.11
N GLY A 211 -11.21 -21.59 -0.95
CA GLY A 211 -11.14 -22.36 0.30
C GLY A 211 -9.70 -22.75 0.69
N GLY A 212 -8.72 -21.92 0.31
CA GLY A 212 -7.30 -22.18 0.55
C GLY A 212 -6.65 -23.20 -0.38
N LYS A 213 -7.37 -23.70 -1.40
CA LYS A 213 -6.85 -24.65 -2.40
C LYS A 213 -6.80 -24.01 -3.78
N LYS A 214 -5.78 -24.36 -4.57
CA LYS A 214 -5.69 -23.92 -5.97
C LYS A 214 -6.81 -24.55 -6.79
N ALA A 215 -7.66 -23.72 -7.38
CA ALA A 215 -8.71 -24.12 -8.30
C ALA A 215 -8.24 -24.02 -9.77
N ALA A 216 -7.48 -22.98 -10.13
CA ALA A 216 -6.93 -22.80 -11.48
C ALA A 216 -5.56 -22.09 -11.47
N GLY A 217 -4.84 -22.21 -12.59
CA GLY A 217 -3.54 -21.57 -12.78
C GLY A 217 -2.38 -22.25 -12.03
N ARG A 218 -1.42 -21.45 -11.55
CA ARG A 218 -0.14 -21.90 -10.97
C ARG A 218 0.01 -21.46 -9.52
N GLY A 219 0.63 -22.29 -8.68
CA GLY A 219 0.93 -21.94 -7.28
C GLY A 219 2.11 -20.98 -7.13
N THR A 220 2.91 -20.85 -8.18
CA THR A 220 4.03 -19.90 -8.28
C THR A 220 3.83 -19.09 -9.55
N LEU A 221 3.93 -17.76 -9.41
CA LEU A 221 3.77 -16.81 -10.50
C LEU A 221 5.14 -16.24 -10.87
N VAL A 222 5.31 -15.95 -12.16
CA VAL A 222 6.46 -15.21 -12.67
C VAL A 222 6.14 -13.72 -12.61
N GLN A 223 7.10 -12.95 -12.14
CA GLN A 223 7.08 -11.49 -12.14
C GLN A 223 8.35 -10.99 -12.82
N GLN A 224 8.24 -9.89 -13.53
CA GLN A 224 9.32 -9.27 -14.29
C GLN A 224 9.47 -7.80 -13.93
N VAL A 225 10.72 -7.37 -13.79
CA VAL A 225 11.10 -5.97 -13.55
C VAL A 225 12.28 -5.64 -14.47
N LEU A 226 12.16 -4.58 -15.26
CA LEU A 226 13.20 -4.09 -16.17
C LEU A 226 13.95 -2.91 -15.55
N LEU A 227 15.25 -3.06 -15.32
CA LEU A 227 16.15 -2.00 -14.84
C LEU A 227 17.29 -1.80 -15.84
N ASP A 228 18.54 -2.07 -15.45
CA ASP A 228 19.70 -2.26 -16.33
C ASP A 228 19.56 -3.52 -17.21
N ARG A 229 18.80 -4.51 -16.73
CA ARG A 229 18.39 -5.71 -17.46
C ARG A 229 17.03 -6.19 -16.97
N LEU A 230 16.50 -7.22 -17.62
CA LEU A 230 15.28 -7.89 -17.19
C LEU A 230 15.58 -8.82 -16.01
N TYR A 231 14.96 -8.55 -14.87
CA TYR A 231 14.94 -9.41 -13.70
C TYR A 231 13.64 -10.22 -13.67
N SER A 232 13.76 -11.52 -13.46
CA SER A 232 12.61 -12.44 -13.34
C SER A 232 12.58 -13.01 -11.93
N TYR A 233 11.38 -13.05 -11.35
CA TYR A 233 11.13 -13.51 -9.99
C TYR A 233 10.04 -14.59 -10.03
N GLU A 234 10.29 -15.68 -9.35
CA GLU A 234 9.26 -16.62 -8.96
C GLU A 234 8.73 -16.23 -7.58
N VAL A 235 7.41 -16.06 -7.49
CA VAL A 235 6.73 -15.65 -6.28
C VAL A 235 5.59 -16.60 -5.96
N ASP A 236 5.44 -16.96 -4.69
CA ASP A 236 4.31 -17.77 -4.25
C ASP A 236 3.01 -16.97 -4.45
N ALA A 237 2.05 -17.59 -5.13
CA ALA A 237 0.81 -16.91 -5.50
C ALA A 237 0.00 -16.48 -4.27
N SER A 238 0.09 -17.24 -3.17
CA SER A 238 -0.62 -16.98 -1.92
C SER A 238 0.14 -16.07 -0.93
N SER A 239 1.36 -15.65 -1.28
CA SER A 239 2.21 -14.82 -0.42
C SER A 239 2.26 -13.38 -0.92
N PHE A 240 2.78 -12.48 -0.09
CA PHE A 240 2.90 -11.08 -0.44
C PHE A 240 3.78 -10.86 -1.68
N TRP A 241 3.27 -10.01 -2.58
CA TRP A 241 3.98 -9.31 -3.63
C TRP A 241 3.27 -7.97 -3.82
N GLN A 242 3.93 -7.03 -4.47
CA GLN A 242 3.33 -5.73 -4.81
C GLN A 242 2.02 -5.92 -5.59
N VAL A 243 0.93 -5.38 -5.05
CA VAL A 243 -0.43 -5.63 -5.55
C VAL A 243 -0.76 -4.80 -6.78
N HIS A 244 -0.05 -3.70 -7.04
CA HIS A 244 -0.22 -2.94 -8.27
C HIS A 244 0.68 -3.54 -9.36
N VAL A 245 0.11 -3.76 -10.55
CA VAL A 245 0.83 -4.25 -11.76
C VAL A 245 2.14 -3.52 -12.07
N MET A 246 2.29 -2.25 -11.69
CA MET A 246 3.49 -1.43 -11.93
C MET A 246 4.30 -1.12 -10.66
N ALA A 247 3.84 -1.51 -9.46
CA ALA A 247 4.50 -1.13 -8.22
C ALA A 247 5.89 -1.75 -8.07
N ALA A 248 6.05 -3.05 -8.35
CA ALA A 248 7.35 -3.72 -8.30
C ALA A 248 8.37 -3.02 -9.22
N GLN A 249 7.96 -2.71 -10.45
CA GLN A 249 8.76 -1.98 -11.43
C GLN A 249 9.14 -0.57 -10.93
N THR A 250 8.17 0.17 -10.41
CA THR A 250 8.33 1.57 -10.00
C THR A 250 9.25 1.68 -8.78
N LEU A 251 8.97 0.90 -7.74
CA LEU A 251 9.72 0.94 -6.49
C LEU A 251 11.13 0.40 -6.67
N ALA A 252 11.30 -0.73 -7.38
CA ALA A 252 12.62 -1.27 -7.65
C ALA A 252 13.46 -0.30 -8.47
N LYS A 253 12.88 0.37 -9.48
CA LYS A 253 13.59 1.41 -10.24
C LYS A 253 14.00 2.58 -9.35
N CYS A 254 13.10 3.10 -8.52
CA CYS A 254 13.43 4.18 -7.61
C CYS A 254 14.59 3.80 -6.68
N VAL A 255 14.50 2.66 -5.99
CA VAL A 255 15.55 2.19 -5.06
C VAL A 255 16.87 1.93 -5.80
N TYR A 256 16.82 1.30 -6.97
CA TYR A 256 18.01 1.00 -7.77
C TYR A 256 18.74 2.28 -8.20
N GLU A 257 18.03 3.31 -8.67
CA GLU A 257 18.64 4.61 -9.01
C GLU A 257 19.21 5.31 -7.77
N LEU A 258 18.53 5.24 -6.62
CA LEU A 258 19.04 5.79 -5.36
C LEU A 258 20.29 5.06 -4.86
N ALA A 259 20.44 3.77 -5.19
CA ALA A 259 21.56 2.95 -4.77
C ALA A 259 22.82 3.13 -5.63
N LYS A 260 22.69 3.50 -6.91
CA LYS A 260 23.83 3.62 -7.85
C LYS A 260 24.99 4.47 -7.33
N PRO A 261 24.79 5.67 -6.75
CA PRO A 261 25.89 6.50 -6.24
C PRO A 261 26.63 5.88 -5.05
N PHE A 262 26.06 4.84 -4.42
CA PHE A 262 26.60 4.15 -3.25
C PHE A 262 27.08 2.73 -3.57
N SER A 263 27.14 2.33 -4.85
CA SER A 263 27.63 1.01 -5.26
C SER A 263 28.97 0.68 -4.60
N GLY A 264 29.16 -0.55 -4.14
CA GLY A 264 30.32 -0.89 -3.33
C GLY A 264 30.39 -2.35 -2.90
N LYS A 265 30.77 -2.58 -1.65
CA LYS A 265 31.02 -3.93 -1.12
C LYS A 265 29.77 -4.56 -0.55
N LEU A 266 29.00 -3.82 0.25
CA LEU A 266 27.94 -4.38 1.06
C LEU A 266 26.66 -3.55 1.02
N ALA A 267 25.58 -4.17 0.58
CA ALA A 267 24.23 -3.64 0.77
C ALA A 267 23.40 -4.52 1.71
N TRP A 268 22.44 -3.89 2.39
CA TRP A 268 21.41 -4.60 3.14
C TRP A 268 20.04 -4.41 2.50
N ASP A 269 19.23 -5.48 2.48
CA ASP A 269 17.80 -5.45 2.17
C ASP A 269 16.99 -5.91 3.40
N LEU A 270 16.44 -4.94 4.14
CA LEU A 270 15.68 -5.18 5.35
C LEU A 270 14.19 -5.27 5.01
N TYR A 271 13.52 -6.29 5.54
CA TYR A 271 12.14 -6.65 5.17
C TYR A 271 12.04 -7.07 3.69
N SER A 272 13.05 -7.82 3.24
CA SER A 272 13.33 -8.11 1.81
C SER A 272 12.25 -8.89 1.06
N GLY A 273 11.28 -9.49 1.75
CA GLY A 273 10.22 -10.29 1.12
C GLY A 273 10.78 -11.39 0.21
N SER A 274 10.30 -11.44 -1.03
CA SER A 274 10.77 -12.40 -2.05
C SER A 274 12.01 -11.91 -2.82
N GLY A 275 12.67 -10.85 -2.35
CA GLY A 275 13.92 -10.33 -2.89
C GLY A 275 13.77 -9.28 -3.99
N LEU A 276 12.68 -8.48 -3.97
CA LEU A 276 12.40 -7.46 -4.99
C LEU A 276 13.61 -6.53 -5.21
N PHE A 277 14.17 -6.00 -4.12
CA PHE A 277 15.35 -5.14 -4.16
C PHE A 277 16.66 -5.95 -4.07
N THR A 278 16.68 -7.02 -3.28
CA THR A 278 17.84 -7.91 -3.11
C THR A 278 18.50 -8.28 -4.44
N LEU A 279 17.71 -8.74 -5.41
CA LEU A 279 18.25 -9.29 -6.66
C LEU A 279 18.92 -8.19 -7.52
N PRO A 280 18.28 -7.03 -7.79
CA PRO A 280 18.92 -5.90 -8.46
C PRO A 280 20.15 -5.35 -7.74
N LEU A 281 20.13 -5.26 -6.40
CA LEU A 281 21.30 -4.80 -5.63
C LEU A 281 22.55 -5.68 -5.89
N GLY A 282 22.37 -6.93 -6.27
CA GLY A 282 23.46 -7.81 -6.67
C GLY A 282 24.27 -7.33 -7.89
N SER A 283 23.73 -6.47 -8.76
CA SER A 283 24.52 -5.86 -9.85
C SER A 283 25.31 -4.62 -9.42
N LEU A 284 25.01 -4.04 -8.24
CA LEU A 284 25.67 -2.83 -7.72
C LEU A 284 26.65 -3.10 -6.57
N PHE A 285 26.47 -4.20 -5.83
CA PHE A 285 27.25 -4.48 -4.61
C PHE A 285 27.90 -5.84 -4.63
N GLU A 286 29.12 -6.00 -4.14
CA GLU A 286 29.82 -7.29 -4.05
C GLU A 286 29.05 -8.33 -3.23
N LYS A 287 28.32 -7.90 -2.19
CA LYS A 287 27.52 -8.73 -1.30
C LYS A 287 26.21 -8.04 -0.89
N VAL A 288 25.14 -8.80 -0.79
CA VAL A 288 23.84 -8.34 -0.27
C VAL A 288 23.43 -9.23 0.92
N GLU A 289 23.15 -8.59 2.06
CA GLU A 289 22.57 -9.24 3.25
C GLU A 289 21.08 -8.91 3.34
N SER A 290 20.23 -9.93 3.29
CA SER A 290 18.79 -9.77 3.30
C SER A 290 18.19 -10.35 4.57
N VAL A 291 17.26 -9.62 5.18
CA VAL A 291 16.51 -10.06 6.37
C VAL A 291 15.02 -10.05 6.06
N GLU A 292 14.35 -11.18 6.29
CA GLU A 292 12.90 -11.32 6.14
C GLU A 292 12.36 -12.29 7.18
N GLN A 293 11.21 -12.01 7.77
CA GLN A 293 10.63 -12.84 8.83
C GLN A 293 9.78 -14.00 8.30
N ALA A 294 9.21 -13.87 7.10
CA ALA A 294 8.29 -14.83 6.50
C ALA A 294 9.06 -15.96 5.80
N PRO A 295 8.98 -17.22 6.29
CA PRO A 295 9.76 -18.33 5.74
C PRO A 295 9.48 -18.61 4.25
N LYS A 296 8.22 -18.44 3.81
CA LYS A 296 7.83 -18.60 2.39
C LYS A 296 8.53 -17.56 1.50
N ALA A 297 8.61 -16.32 1.95
CA ALA A 297 9.24 -15.23 1.21
C ALA A 297 10.76 -15.45 1.11
N VAL A 298 11.41 -15.84 2.22
CA VAL A 298 12.84 -16.22 2.22
C VAL A 298 13.12 -17.38 1.27
N LYS A 299 12.23 -18.39 1.21
CA LYS A 299 12.36 -19.51 0.27
C LYS A 299 12.31 -19.03 -1.19
N MET A 300 11.38 -18.14 -1.52
CA MET A 300 11.28 -17.55 -2.86
C MET A 300 12.51 -16.68 -3.17
N ALA A 301 12.94 -15.83 -2.24
CA ALA A 301 14.13 -14.99 -2.39
C ALA A 301 15.40 -15.82 -2.63
N LYS A 302 15.58 -16.94 -1.91
CA LYS A 302 16.68 -17.90 -2.16
C LYS A 302 16.59 -18.52 -3.56
N LYS A 303 15.39 -18.85 -4.04
CA LYS A 303 15.18 -19.38 -5.39
C LYS A 303 15.53 -18.34 -6.46
N ASN A 304 15.09 -17.09 -6.26
CA ASN A 304 15.29 -15.99 -7.21
C ASN A 304 16.75 -15.54 -7.30
N THR A 305 17.48 -15.57 -6.19
CA THR A 305 18.86 -15.10 -6.09
C THR A 305 19.91 -16.19 -6.27
N GLY A 306 19.53 -17.46 -6.12
CA GLY A 306 20.45 -18.59 -5.98
C GLY A 306 21.14 -18.69 -4.61
N GLY A 307 21.00 -17.65 -3.75
CA GLY A 307 21.69 -17.56 -2.46
C GLY A 307 23.22 -17.56 -2.59
N GLY A 308 23.91 -17.98 -1.52
CA GLY A 308 25.35 -18.21 -1.50
C GLY A 308 26.17 -17.00 -1.04
N LYS A 309 27.43 -16.92 -1.50
CA LYS A 309 28.38 -15.88 -1.03
C LYS A 309 27.95 -14.46 -1.38
N LYS A 310 27.29 -14.30 -2.54
CA LYS A 310 26.78 -13.03 -3.07
C LYS A 310 25.52 -12.56 -2.34
N PHE A 311 24.60 -13.49 -2.06
CA PHE A 311 23.30 -13.21 -1.44
C PHE A 311 23.15 -14.05 -0.17
N SER A 312 23.26 -13.40 0.98
CA SER A 312 23.03 -14.02 2.28
C SER A 312 21.64 -13.66 2.76
N LEU A 313 20.78 -14.67 2.99
CA LEU A 313 19.37 -14.46 3.35
C LEU A 313 19.07 -15.09 4.71
N SER A 314 18.61 -14.26 5.64
CA SER A 314 18.23 -14.66 7.00
C SER A 314 16.71 -14.65 7.19
N CYS A 315 16.19 -15.71 7.82
CA CYS A 315 14.78 -15.80 8.19
C CYS A 315 14.60 -15.33 9.64
N ALA A 316 14.41 -14.03 9.83
CA ALA A 316 14.34 -13.41 11.16
C ALA A 316 13.59 -12.08 11.13
N LYS A 317 13.15 -11.65 12.32
CA LYS A 317 12.74 -10.27 12.54
C LYS A 317 13.96 -9.35 12.44
N VAL A 318 13.82 -8.19 11.79
CA VAL A 318 14.91 -7.22 11.59
C VAL A 318 15.53 -6.79 12.92
N GLU A 319 14.70 -6.51 13.92
CA GLU A 319 15.11 -6.12 15.27
C GLU A 319 16.07 -7.15 15.90
N LYS A 320 15.86 -8.44 15.59
CA LYS A 320 16.68 -9.55 16.13
C LYS A 320 17.94 -9.80 15.31
N ALA A 321 17.88 -9.61 14.00
CA ALA A 321 19.01 -9.87 13.10
C ALA A 321 19.99 -8.69 13.01
N LEU A 322 19.51 -7.47 13.17
CA LEU A 322 20.29 -6.24 12.99
C LEU A 322 21.60 -6.24 13.80
N PRO A 323 21.66 -6.68 15.08
CA PRO A 323 22.91 -6.73 15.84
C PRO A 323 23.99 -7.64 15.24
N SER A 324 23.63 -8.69 14.51
CA SER A 324 24.59 -9.64 13.92
C SER A 324 25.01 -9.29 12.49
N LEU A 325 24.35 -8.32 11.84
CA LEU A 325 24.74 -7.89 10.50
C LEU A 325 26.12 -7.18 10.49
N PRO A 326 26.91 -7.27 9.40
CA PRO A 326 28.23 -6.64 9.32
C PRO A 326 28.15 -5.10 9.33
N SER A 327 28.92 -4.44 10.19
CA SER A 327 28.87 -2.97 10.32
C SER A 327 29.31 -2.23 9.04
N ALA A 328 28.91 -0.96 8.96
CA ALA A 328 29.19 0.00 7.90
C ALA A 328 28.84 -0.51 6.50
N PRO A 329 27.57 -0.91 6.24
CA PRO A 329 27.13 -1.16 4.87
C PRO A 329 27.21 0.13 4.04
N ASP A 330 27.54 -0.02 2.76
CA ASP A 330 27.60 1.10 1.81
C ASP A 330 26.18 1.64 1.53
N PHE A 331 25.17 0.76 1.55
CA PHE A 331 23.78 1.12 1.30
C PHE A 331 22.80 0.18 2.02
N VAL A 332 21.68 0.73 2.48
CA VAL A 332 20.57 -0.06 3.06
C VAL A 332 19.29 0.31 2.34
N VAL A 333 18.49 -0.68 1.98
CA VAL A 333 17.05 -0.50 1.68
C VAL A 333 16.22 -1.11 2.80
N ALA A 334 15.15 -0.42 3.18
CA ALA A 334 14.14 -0.95 4.09
C ALA A 334 12.72 -0.66 3.57
N ASP A 335 11.90 -1.72 3.49
CA ASP A 335 10.47 -1.67 3.11
C ASP A 335 9.61 -2.34 4.20
N PRO A 336 9.52 -1.75 5.41
CA PRO A 336 8.80 -2.34 6.53
C PRO A 336 7.29 -2.37 6.30
N ALA A 337 6.62 -3.23 7.07
CA ALA A 337 5.17 -3.20 7.19
C ALA A 337 4.66 -1.85 7.74
N ARG A 338 3.33 -1.67 7.79
CA ARG A 338 2.68 -0.42 8.24
C ARG A 338 3.11 0.09 9.63
N SER A 339 3.67 -0.77 10.48
CA SER A 339 4.24 -0.40 11.77
C SER A 339 5.47 0.52 11.68
N GLY A 340 6.12 0.58 10.51
CA GLY A 340 7.41 1.26 10.31
C GLY A 340 8.59 0.47 10.86
N LEU A 341 9.76 1.11 10.87
CA LEU A 341 11.02 0.62 11.46
C LEU A 341 10.96 0.60 12.99
N GLY A 342 10.40 1.66 13.58
CA GLY A 342 10.43 1.88 15.03
C GLY A 342 11.81 2.35 15.55
N LYS A 343 11.81 2.80 16.80
CA LYS A 343 12.95 3.48 17.43
C LYS A 343 14.20 2.59 17.53
N GLU A 344 14.04 1.36 18.00
CA GLU A 344 15.15 0.41 18.19
C GLU A 344 15.90 0.11 16.88
N VAL A 345 15.17 -0.07 15.78
CA VAL A 345 15.79 -0.28 14.46
C VAL A 345 16.51 0.98 13.98
N CYS A 346 15.90 2.16 14.11
CA CYS A 346 16.53 3.42 13.72
C CYS A 346 17.85 3.66 14.46
N GLU A 347 17.86 3.49 15.78
CA GLU A 347 19.09 3.58 16.58
C GLU A 347 20.10 2.48 16.21
N GLY A 348 19.62 1.26 15.93
CA GLY A 348 20.46 0.15 15.52
C GLY A 348 21.17 0.40 14.18
N LEU A 349 20.48 1.01 13.20
CA LEU A 349 21.06 1.42 11.92
C LEU A 349 22.17 2.47 12.15
N ALA A 350 21.92 3.46 13.00
CA ALA A 350 22.91 4.47 13.37
C ALA A 350 24.15 3.86 14.05
N LYS A 351 23.94 2.95 15.01
CA LYS A 351 25.01 2.21 15.71
C LYS A 351 25.81 1.32 14.77
N LYS A 352 25.18 0.78 13.72
CA LYS A 352 25.85 -0.01 12.68
C LYS A 352 26.58 0.84 11.65
N GLY A 353 26.53 2.17 11.73
CA GLY A 353 27.28 3.05 10.84
C GLY A 353 26.70 3.11 9.42
N VAL A 354 25.39 2.93 9.27
CA VAL A 354 24.71 3.08 7.98
C VAL A 354 24.83 4.52 7.48
N SER A 355 25.46 4.74 6.32
CA SER A 355 25.64 6.08 5.74
C SER A 355 24.48 6.50 4.84
N ALA A 356 23.86 5.55 4.13
CA ALA A 356 22.75 5.78 3.20
C ALA A 356 21.64 4.73 3.39
N LEU A 357 20.41 5.21 3.58
CA LEU A 357 19.20 4.41 3.75
C LEU A 357 18.14 4.85 2.72
N ALA A 358 17.78 3.95 1.80
CA ALA A 358 16.53 4.05 1.06
C ALA A 358 15.38 3.48 1.90
N TYR A 359 14.42 4.32 2.26
CA TYR A 359 13.25 3.91 3.03
C TYR A 359 12.01 3.99 2.13
N VAL A 360 11.40 2.84 1.85
CA VAL A 360 10.09 2.70 1.21
C VAL A 360 9.01 2.49 2.28
N SER A 361 7.89 3.21 2.21
CA SER A 361 6.81 3.09 3.20
C SER A 361 5.43 3.32 2.61
N CYS A 362 4.49 2.43 2.90
CA CYS A 362 3.07 2.62 2.59
C CYS A 362 2.28 3.40 3.66
N ASN A 363 2.96 3.92 4.69
CA ASN A 363 2.32 4.64 5.79
C ASN A 363 3.09 5.93 6.15
N PRO A 364 2.63 7.10 5.67
CA PRO A 364 3.27 8.38 5.94
C PRO A 364 3.41 8.72 7.42
N THR A 365 2.53 8.21 8.28
CA THR A 365 2.55 8.47 9.72
C THR A 365 3.75 7.82 10.39
N THR A 366 3.97 6.53 10.14
CA THR A 366 5.09 5.79 10.74
C THR A 366 6.40 6.16 10.06
N PHE A 367 6.40 6.45 8.76
CA PHE A 367 7.54 7.05 8.07
C PHE A 367 7.99 8.35 8.76
N ALA A 368 7.08 9.31 8.98
CA ALA A 368 7.42 10.58 9.60
C ALA A 368 7.95 10.42 11.04
N ARG A 369 7.33 9.54 11.84
CA ARG A 369 7.81 9.19 13.19
C ARG A 369 9.23 8.59 13.14
N ASP A 370 9.48 7.65 12.25
CA ASP A 370 10.77 6.96 12.18
C ASP A 370 11.86 7.88 11.62
N PHE A 371 11.51 8.75 10.68
CA PHE A 371 12.40 9.81 10.22
C PHE A 371 12.81 10.75 11.36
N ARG A 372 11.91 11.05 12.31
CA ARG A 372 12.27 11.84 13.50
C ARG A 372 13.35 11.14 14.34
N TYR A 373 13.24 9.83 14.57
CA TYR A 373 14.27 9.06 15.28
C TYR A 373 15.60 9.07 14.53
N LEU A 374 15.58 8.87 13.20
CA LEU A 374 16.79 8.94 12.38
C LEU A 374 17.45 10.33 12.44
N ARG A 375 16.66 11.41 12.47
CA ARG A 375 17.22 12.77 12.62
C ARG A 375 17.92 12.98 13.95
N GLU A 376 17.39 12.41 15.03
CA GLU A 376 18.02 12.45 16.36
C GLU A 376 19.39 11.74 16.36
N GLU A 377 19.58 10.77 15.46
CA GLU A 377 20.85 10.07 15.21
C GLU A 377 21.78 10.74 14.17
N GLY A 378 21.43 11.95 13.70
CA GLY A 378 22.25 12.75 12.79
C GLY A 378 21.97 12.53 11.30
N TYR A 379 20.87 11.87 10.95
CA TYR A 379 20.47 11.71 9.55
C TYR A 379 19.70 12.91 9.02
N ARG A 380 19.74 13.10 7.70
CA ARG A 380 18.95 14.10 6.97
C ARG A 380 18.29 13.47 5.75
N LEU A 381 17.19 14.07 5.31
CA LEU A 381 16.57 13.73 4.04
C LEU A 381 17.42 14.29 2.90
N GLN A 382 17.67 13.47 1.88
CA GLN A 382 18.32 13.89 0.63
C GLN A 382 17.38 13.74 -0.57
N TYR A 383 16.43 12.81 -0.51
CA TYR A 383 15.41 12.60 -1.52
C TYR A 383 14.09 12.24 -0.85
N LEU A 384 12.99 12.73 -1.40
CA LEU A 384 11.64 12.38 -1.00
C LEU A 384 10.72 12.38 -2.22
N ARG A 385 9.95 11.31 -2.39
CA ARG A 385 8.89 11.22 -3.39
C ARG A 385 7.75 10.34 -2.91
N GLY A 386 6.52 10.78 -3.20
CA GLY A 386 5.34 9.95 -3.08
C GLY A 386 5.00 9.28 -4.42
N PHE A 387 4.51 8.06 -4.38
CA PHE A 387 3.97 7.34 -5.52
C PHE A 387 2.52 6.96 -5.22
N ASP A 388 1.63 7.37 -6.11
CA ASP A 388 0.25 6.96 -6.09
C ASP A 388 0.09 5.56 -6.71
N LEU A 389 0.48 4.54 -5.95
CA LEU A 389 0.36 3.13 -6.34
C LEU A 389 -0.98 2.50 -5.94
N TYR A 390 -1.92 3.31 -5.44
CA TYR A 390 -3.24 2.84 -5.01
C TYR A 390 -4.31 3.89 -5.31
N PRO A 391 -4.54 4.25 -6.59
CA PRO A 391 -5.62 5.14 -6.97
C PRO A 391 -6.97 4.66 -6.44
N CYS A 392 -7.88 5.60 -6.22
CA CYS A 392 -9.17 5.43 -5.53
C CYS A 392 -9.07 5.06 -4.04
N THR A 393 -7.86 5.01 -3.47
CA THR A 393 -7.66 4.78 -2.03
C THR A 393 -6.80 5.88 -1.41
N HIS A 394 -6.90 6.06 -0.10
CA HIS A 394 -6.02 6.99 0.63
C HIS A 394 -4.55 6.54 0.72
N HIS A 395 -4.21 5.32 0.31
CA HIS A 395 -2.85 4.81 0.42
C HIS A 395 -1.91 5.53 -0.55
N VAL A 396 -0.69 5.77 -0.09
CA VAL A 396 0.38 6.38 -0.87
C VAL A 396 1.70 5.76 -0.41
N GLU A 397 2.55 5.45 -1.38
CA GLU A 397 3.89 4.94 -1.11
C GLU A 397 4.86 6.11 -1.05
N VAL A 398 5.71 6.14 -0.03
CA VAL A 398 6.77 7.13 0.13
C VAL A 398 8.09 6.43 -0.11
N ALA A 399 8.93 7.00 -0.97
CA ALA A 399 10.32 6.60 -1.11
C ALA A 399 11.23 7.77 -0.72
N ALA A 400 12.18 7.50 0.17
CA ALA A 400 13.11 8.50 0.68
C ALA A 400 14.54 7.99 0.63
N LEU A 401 15.49 8.87 0.34
CA LEU A 401 16.92 8.64 0.63
C LEU A 401 17.28 9.47 1.85
N ILE A 402 17.70 8.78 2.91
CA ILE A 402 18.07 9.34 4.19
C ILE A 402 19.57 9.06 4.39
N VAL A 403 20.36 10.11 4.54
CA VAL A 403 21.83 10.01 4.64
C VAL A 403 22.32 10.57 5.96
N ARG A 404 23.39 9.96 6.49
CA ARG A 404 24.07 10.48 7.67
C ARG A 404 24.99 11.63 7.27
N ARG A 405 25.00 12.71 8.07
CA ARG A 405 25.91 13.83 7.88
C ARG A 405 27.36 13.46 8.11
#